data_AF-A0AAW0M396-F1
#
_entry.id   AF-A0AAW0M396-F1
#
_cell.length_a   1.000
_cell.length_b   1.000
_cell.length_c   1.000
_cell.angle_alpha   90.00
_cell.angle_beta   90.00
_cell.angle_gamma   90.00
#
_symmetry.space_group_name_H-M   'P 1'
#
loop_
_entity.id
_entity.type
_entity.pdbx_description
1 polymer ?
#
loop_
_entity_poly.entity_id
_entity_poly.type
_entity_poly.pdbx_seq_one_letter_code
_entity_poly.pdbx_strand_id
1 'polypeptide(L)'
;MAGKVLVATSEHINRLVAARLQFDVMGVETILVARTDAVAANNLIQTNIDPRDHQFILGVTNPNLKGKSLATLLAEAMAAGKTGVELQSLEDQWISMAQLKTFSDCVVDAIKNMNIGENEKIRRVNEWTNYSTRREVAERLGLNNLFWDWDLPRTREGFYRFKGSVMAAVVRGWAFAPHADILWMETASPDLVECTKFAEGVKSKHPDHVGL
;
A
#
# COMPACT_ATOMS: atom_id res chain seq x y z
N MET A 1 -14.55 10.21 -5.28
CA MET A 1 -13.63 10.14 -6.43
C MET A 1 -12.94 8.79 -6.42
N ALA A 2 -12.98 8.03 -7.51
CA ALA A 2 -12.24 6.77 -7.66
C ALA A 2 -10.84 7.04 -8.22
N GLY A 3 -9.87 6.17 -7.94
CA GLY A 3 -8.52 6.25 -8.51
C GLY A 3 -7.61 7.31 -7.88
N LYS A 4 -7.60 7.43 -6.55
CA LYS A 4 -6.65 8.33 -5.86
C LYS A 4 -5.22 7.81 -6.02
N VAL A 5 -4.30 8.71 -6.34
CA VAL A 5 -2.87 8.39 -6.47
C VAL A 5 -2.12 9.01 -5.31
N LEU A 6 -1.62 8.17 -4.41
CA LEU A 6 -0.82 8.55 -3.27
C LEU A 6 0.62 8.84 -3.69
N VAL A 7 1.25 9.78 -3.01
CA VAL A 7 2.71 9.94 -3.05
C VAL A 7 3.39 9.04 -2.02
N ALA A 8 4.70 8.85 -2.17
CA ALA A 8 5.51 8.18 -1.16
C ALA A 8 5.39 8.87 0.21
N THR A 9 5.45 8.09 1.29
CA THR A 9 5.36 8.63 2.66
C THR A 9 6.41 9.71 2.91
N SER A 10 7.66 9.48 2.49
CA SER A 10 8.77 10.45 2.55
C SER A 10 8.50 11.76 1.82
N GLU A 11 7.88 11.71 0.63
CA GLU A 11 7.55 12.91 -0.12
C GLU A 11 6.54 13.78 0.63
N HIS A 12 5.51 13.16 1.24
CA HIS A 12 4.53 13.90 2.02
C HIS A 12 5.15 14.51 3.29
N ILE A 13 6.08 13.80 3.94
CA ILE A 13 6.86 14.35 5.07
C ILE A 13 7.64 15.59 4.63
N ASN A 14 8.30 15.57 3.47
CA ASN A 14 9.02 16.73 2.96
C ASN A 14 8.11 17.95 2.75
N ARG A 15 6.85 17.73 2.34
CA ARG A 15 5.86 18.81 2.22
C ARG A 15 5.49 19.40 3.58
N LEU A 16 5.32 18.57 4.61
CA LEU A 16 5.03 19.03 5.97
C LEU A 16 6.20 19.83 6.55
N VAL A 17 7.43 19.34 6.38
CA VAL A 17 8.64 20.05 6.82
C VAL A 17 8.80 21.38 6.09
N ALA A 18 8.57 21.41 4.78
CA ALA A 18 8.64 22.65 4.00
C ALA A 18 7.58 23.67 4.45
N ALA A 19 6.35 23.21 4.77
CA ALA A 19 5.30 24.08 5.30
C ALA A 19 5.69 24.66 6.66
N ARG A 20 6.22 23.83 7.58
CA ARG A 20 6.69 24.32 8.89
C ARG A 20 7.83 25.31 8.75
N LEU A 21 8.80 25.03 7.89
CA LEU A 21 9.91 25.95 7.60
C LEU A 21 9.40 27.33 7.16
N GLN A 22 8.38 27.37 6.29
CA GLN A 22 7.79 28.63 5.85
C GLN A 22 7.12 29.39 7.00
N PHE A 23 6.43 28.69 7.90
CA PHE A 23 5.82 29.30 9.09
C PHE A 23 6.88 29.88 10.04
N ASP A 24 7.99 29.17 10.23
CA ASP A 24 9.11 29.62 11.06
C ASP A 24 9.76 30.89 10.48
N VAL A 25 9.96 30.95 9.16
CA VAL A 25 10.48 32.14 8.46
C VAL A 25 9.57 33.35 8.62
N MET A 26 8.25 33.13 8.61
CA MET A 26 7.25 34.18 8.80
C MET A 26 7.01 34.55 10.27
N GLY A 27 7.54 33.77 11.22
CA GLY A 27 7.32 33.95 12.64
C GLY A 27 5.87 33.71 13.07
N VAL A 28 5.17 32.75 12.45
CA VAL A 28 3.75 32.45 12.73
C VAL A 28 3.57 31.04 13.29
N GLU A 29 2.71 30.90 14.30
CA GLU A 29 2.38 29.62 14.94
C GLU A 29 1.19 28.94 14.24
N THR A 30 1.22 28.84 12.91
CA THR A 30 0.11 28.25 12.16
C THR A 30 0.00 26.75 12.41
N ILE A 31 -1.22 26.28 12.66
CA ILE A 31 -1.55 24.86 12.84
C ILE A 31 -1.43 24.14 11.49
N LEU A 32 -0.63 23.07 11.47
CA LEU A 32 -0.40 22.24 10.30
C LEU A 32 -1.16 20.91 10.43
N VAL A 33 -2.08 20.65 9.50
CA VAL A 33 -2.88 19.43 9.46
C VAL A 33 -2.37 18.50 8.36
N ALA A 34 -1.96 17.28 8.72
CA ALA A 34 -1.60 16.25 7.75
C ALA A 34 -2.80 15.37 7.44
N ARG A 35 -3.28 15.46 6.20
CA ARG A 35 -4.37 14.64 5.66
C ARG A 35 -3.82 13.40 4.95
N THR A 36 -4.41 12.24 5.21
CA THR A 36 -4.13 10.99 4.48
C THR A 36 -5.37 10.44 3.80
N ASP A 37 -5.22 10.09 2.52
CA ASP A 37 -6.27 9.50 1.67
C ASP A 37 -6.08 7.98 1.48
N ALA A 38 -5.32 7.33 2.38
CA ALA A 38 -4.85 5.95 2.22
C ALA A 38 -5.91 4.86 2.47
N VAL A 39 -7.16 5.22 2.80
CA VAL A 39 -8.22 4.25 3.15
C VAL A 39 -8.91 3.65 1.92
N ALA A 40 -9.02 4.40 0.82
CA ALA A 40 -9.86 4.01 -0.31
C ALA A 40 -9.38 2.72 -1.05
N ALA A 41 -10.33 1.90 -1.48
CA ALA A 41 -10.09 0.54 -1.98
C ALA A 41 -9.27 0.45 -3.29
N ASN A 42 -9.38 1.45 -4.17
CA ASN A 42 -8.70 1.49 -5.48
C ASN A 42 -7.59 2.55 -5.50
N ASN A 43 -6.75 2.55 -4.47
CA ASN A 43 -5.64 3.46 -4.40
C ASN A 43 -4.49 3.01 -5.30
N LEU A 44 -3.81 4.00 -5.86
CA LEU A 44 -2.54 3.85 -6.54
C LEU A 44 -1.47 4.56 -5.72
N ILE A 45 -0.21 4.21 -5.91
CA ILE A 45 0.92 4.96 -5.37
C ILE A 45 1.92 5.24 -6.47
N GLN A 46 2.45 6.48 -6.51
CA GLN A 46 3.33 6.92 -7.59
C GLN A 46 4.60 6.09 -7.70
N THR A 47 5.19 5.74 -6.55
CA THR A 47 6.47 5.04 -6.48
C THR A 47 6.50 4.09 -5.29
N ASN A 48 7.30 3.04 -5.41
CA ASN A 48 7.59 2.07 -4.35
C ASN A 48 8.89 2.39 -3.61
N ILE A 49 9.45 3.61 -3.72
CA ILE A 49 10.76 3.94 -3.13
C ILE A 49 10.76 3.85 -1.59
N ASP A 50 9.63 4.10 -0.95
CA ASP A 50 9.54 4.15 0.51
C ASP A 50 9.23 2.78 1.11
N PRO A 51 10.10 2.22 1.97
CA PRO A 51 9.89 0.89 2.55
C PRO A 51 8.66 0.78 3.44
N ARG A 52 8.18 1.91 4.01
CA ARG A 52 6.97 1.92 4.85
C ARG A 52 5.70 1.61 4.06
N ASP A 53 5.73 1.92 2.77
CA ASP A 53 4.61 1.68 1.84
C ASP A 53 4.62 0.25 1.28
N HIS A 54 5.76 -0.46 1.30
CA HIS A 54 5.92 -1.80 0.69
C HIS A 54 4.89 -2.83 1.18
N GLN A 55 4.48 -2.72 2.44
CA GLN A 55 3.52 -3.64 3.03
C GLN A 55 2.10 -3.54 2.44
N PHE A 56 1.79 -2.42 1.78
CA PHE A 56 0.49 -2.15 1.19
C PHE A 56 0.52 -2.24 -0.35
N ILE A 57 1.70 -2.35 -0.95
CA ILE A 57 1.83 -2.50 -2.41
C ILE A 57 1.35 -3.90 -2.82
N LEU A 58 0.53 -3.93 -3.87
CA LEU A 58 0.00 -5.15 -4.44
C LEU A 58 0.88 -5.62 -5.59
N GLY A 59 1.17 -6.92 -5.61
CA GLY A 59 1.91 -7.58 -6.68
C GLY A 59 1.13 -8.74 -7.28
N VAL A 60 1.53 -9.12 -8.48
CA VAL A 60 1.02 -10.29 -9.21
C VAL A 60 1.55 -11.54 -8.55
N THR A 61 0.65 -12.50 -8.28
CA THR A 61 1.02 -13.79 -7.68
C THR A 61 0.96 -14.95 -8.68
N ASN A 62 0.35 -14.73 -9.86
CA ASN A 62 0.22 -15.75 -10.89
C ASN A 62 1.49 -15.87 -11.76
N PRO A 63 2.23 -17.00 -11.70
CA PRO A 63 3.46 -17.18 -12.48
C PRO A 63 3.25 -17.15 -14.00
N ASN A 64 2.04 -17.44 -14.48
CA ASN A 64 1.74 -17.46 -15.93
C ASN A 64 1.82 -16.06 -16.58
N LEU A 65 1.79 -15.01 -15.77
CA LEU A 65 1.92 -13.62 -16.23
C LEU A 65 3.36 -13.10 -16.14
N LYS A 66 4.33 -13.96 -15.80
CA LYS A 66 5.74 -13.59 -15.78
C LYS A 66 6.18 -13.02 -17.13
N GLY A 67 6.68 -11.78 -17.10
CA GLY A 67 7.11 -11.04 -18.31
C GLY A 67 5.98 -10.38 -19.11
N LYS A 68 4.71 -10.57 -18.73
CA LYS A 68 3.55 -9.95 -19.39
C LYS A 68 3.01 -8.80 -18.55
N SER A 69 3.67 -7.64 -18.63
CA SER A 69 3.24 -6.46 -17.90
C SER A 69 1.91 -5.91 -18.45
N LEU A 70 1.06 -5.40 -17.55
CA LEU A 70 -0.21 -4.76 -17.92
C LEU A 70 0.03 -3.57 -18.86
N ALA A 71 1.05 -2.76 -18.59
CA ALA A 71 1.39 -1.59 -19.39
C ALA A 71 1.78 -1.98 -20.83
N THR A 72 2.61 -3.01 -21.02
CA THR A 72 2.99 -3.52 -22.35
C THR A 72 1.78 -4.05 -23.10
N LEU A 73 0.93 -4.82 -22.43
CA LEU A 73 -0.27 -5.41 -23.03
C LEU A 73 -1.28 -4.35 -23.47
N LEU A 74 -1.47 -3.28 -22.67
CA LEU A 74 -2.31 -2.15 -23.06
C LEU A 74 -1.67 -1.32 -24.19
N ALA A 75 -0.34 -1.17 -24.21
CA ALA A 75 0.39 -0.51 -25.29
C ALA A 75 0.22 -1.24 -26.63
N GLU A 76 0.37 -2.57 -26.64
CA GLU A 76 0.14 -3.41 -27.82
C GLU A 76 -1.32 -3.35 -28.29
N ALA A 77 -2.27 -3.41 -27.36
CA ALA A 77 -3.70 -3.32 -27.67
C ALA A 77 -4.08 -1.99 -28.33
N MET A 78 -3.50 -0.87 -27.87
CA MET A 78 -3.69 0.43 -28.50
C MET A 78 -3.02 0.54 -29.86
N ALA A 79 -1.81 -0.03 -30.02
CA ALA A 79 -1.13 -0.07 -31.31
C ALA A 79 -1.95 -0.89 -32.35
N ALA A 80 -2.69 -1.89 -31.88
CA ALA A 80 -3.64 -2.66 -32.68
C ALA A 80 -4.98 -1.93 -32.93
N GLY A 81 -5.15 -0.69 -32.46
CA GLY A 81 -6.34 0.14 -32.69
C GLY A 81 -7.50 -0.07 -31.73
N LYS A 82 -7.34 -0.84 -30.65
CA LYS A 82 -8.40 -1.02 -29.64
C LYS A 82 -8.61 0.26 -28.84
N THR A 83 -9.85 0.57 -28.50
CA THR A 83 -10.20 1.84 -27.81
C THR A 83 -11.20 1.66 -26.68
N GLY A 84 -11.16 2.58 -25.71
CA GLY A 84 -12.16 2.73 -24.65
C GLY A 84 -12.52 1.43 -23.92
N VAL A 85 -13.74 0.94 -24.17
CA VAL A 85 -14.33 -0.23 -23.50
C VAL A 85 -13.54 -1.52 -23.75
N GLU A 86 -12.94 -1.66 -24.93
CA GLU A 86 -12.13 -2.84 -25.25
C GLU A 86 -10.84 -2.87 -24.43
N LEU A 87 -10.22 -1.72 -24.18
CA LEU A 87 -9.04 -1.61 -23.34
C LEU A 87 -9.39 -1.85 -21.86
N GLN A 88 -10.51 -1.31 -21.40
CA GLN A 88 -10.97 -1.51 -20.03
C GLN A 88 -11.26 -3.00 -19.76
N SER A 89 -12.00 -3.66 -20.66
CA SER A 89 -12.30 -5.09 -20.48
C SER A 89 -11.05 -5.98 -20.50
N LEU A 90 -10.04 -5.60 -21.30
CA LEU A 90 -8.75 -6.28 -21.33
C LEU A 90 -7.96 -6.06 -20.01
N GLU A 91 -7.98 -4.84 -19.47
CA GLU A 91 -7.38 -4.55 -18.15
C GLU A 91 -8.07 -5.34 -17.04
N ASP A 92 -9.40 -5.36 -17.01
CA ASP A 92 -10.17 -6.08 -15.99
C ASP A 92 -9.90 -7.59 -16.05
N GLN A 93 -9.84 -8.16 -17.26
CA GLN A 93 -9.45 -9.56 -17.47
C GLN A 93 -8.04 -9.83 -16.93
N TRP A 94 -7.07 -8.99 -17.27
CA TRP A 94 -5.70 -9.15 -16.81
C TRP A 94 -5.61 -9.06 -15.28
N ILE A 95 -6.29 -8.08 -14.65
CA ILE A 95 -6.33 -7.90 -13.20
C ILE A 95 -6.95 -9.13 -12.52
N SER A 96 -8.03 -9.68 -13.08
CA SER A 96 -8.66 -10.90 -12.54
C SER A 96 -7.71 -12.11 -12.58
N MET A 97 -6.94 -12.25 -13.66
CA MET A 97 -5.93 -13.30 -13.81
C MET A 97 -4.71 -13.09 -12.90
N ALA A 98 -4.37 -11.84 -12.58
CA ALA A 98 -3.18 -11.48 -11.84
C ALA A 98 -3.23 -11.85 -10.35
N GLN A 99 -4.44 -11.97 -9.78
CA GLN A 99 -4.67 -12.29 -8.37
C GLN A 99 -3.81 -11.41 -7.44
N LEU A 100 -4.03 -10.10 -7.53
CA LEU A 100 -3.22 -9.10 -6.83
C LEU A 100 -3.30 -9.28 -5.31
N LYS A 101 -2.15 -9.45 -4.67
CA LYS A 101 -2.02 -9.60 -3.22
C LYS A 101 -0.81 -8.85 -2.70
N THR A 102 -0.82 -8.49 -1.42
CA THR A 102 0.39 -7.99 -0.75
C THR A 102 1.41 -9.12 -0.63
N PHE A 103 2.68 -8.78 -0.49
CA PHE A 103 3.72 -9.80 -0.28
C PHE A 103 3.44 -10.65 0.97
N SER A 104 2.95 -10.01 2.05
CA SER A 104 2.60 -10.70 3.30
C SER A 104 1.46 -11.71 3.10
N ASP A 105 0.38 -11.30 2.41
CA ASP A 105 -0.74 -12.19 2.13
C ASP A 105 -0.29 -13.38 1.26
N CYS A 106 0.58 -13.12 0.29
CA CYS A 106 1.15 -14.14 -0.59
C CYS A 106 1.99 -15.17 0.18
N VAL A 107 2.83 -14.73 1.13
CA VAL A 107 3.62 -15.60 2.00
C VAL A 107 2.71 -16.44 2.91
N VAL A 108 1.71 -15.83 3.54
CA VAL A 108 0.75 -16.54 4.40
C VAL A 108 -0.01 -17.61 3.63
N ASP A 109 -0.48 -17.30 2.42
CA ASP A 109 -1.17 -18.26 1.56
C ASP A 109 -0.25 -19.41 1.15
N ALA A 110 1.02 -19.10 0.83
CA ALA A 110 2.00 -20.13 0.50
C ALA A 110 2.27 -21.07 1.69
N ILE A 111 2.37 -20.54 2.92
CA ILE A 111 2.53 -21.35 4.15
C ILE A 111 1.29 -22.22 4.37
N LYS A 112 0.09 -21.69 4.19
CA LYS A 112 -1.17 -22.44 4.38
C LYS A 112 -1.31 -23.60 3.39
N ASN A 113 -0.82 -23.42 2.17
CA ASN A 113 -0.84 -24.42 1.11
C ASN A 113 0.29 -25.46 1.20
N MET A 114 1.26 -25.30 2.11
CA MET A 114 2.27 -26.34 2.35
C MET A 114 1.63 -27.58 2.96
N ASN A 115 2.08 -28.76 2.50
CA ASN A 115 1.63 -30.05 3.02
C ASN A 115 2.33 -30.38 4.36
N ILE A 116 2.05 -29.58 5.37
CA ILE A 116 2.66 -29.63 6.71
C ILE A 116 1.53 -29.66 7.76
N GLY A 117 1.79 -30.22 8.94
CA GLY A 117 0.83 -30.23 10.05
C GLY A 117 0.39 -28.82 10.48
N GLU A 118 -0.88 -28.68 10.87
CA GLU A 118 -1.52 -27.38 11.13
C GLU A 118 -0.82 -26.56 12.23
N ASN A 119 -0.28 -27.22 13.26
CA ASN A 119 0.47 -26.57 14.33
C ASN A 119 1.76 -25.88 13.84
N GLU A 120 2.44 -26.49 12.86
CA GLU A 120 3.67 -25.94 12.28
C GLU A 120 3.36 -24.78 11.31
N LYS A 121 2.19 -24.80 10.64
CA LYS A 121 1.71 -23.63 9.87
C LYS A 121 1.48 -22.42 10.77
N ILE A 122 0.80 -22.62 11.90
CA ILE A 122 0.54 -21.55 12.88
C ILE A 122 1.85 -20.99 13.40
N ARG A 123 2.81 -21.85 13.74
CA ARG A 123 4.14 -21.44 14.17
C ARG A 123 4.84 -20.56 13.13
N ARG A 124 4.86 -20.97 11.86
CA ARG A 124 5.51 -20.21 10.77
C ARG A 124 4.84 -18.87 10.48
N VAL A 125 3.51 -18.80 10.58
CA VAL A 125 2.78 -17.53 10.46
C VAL A 125 3.09 -16.60 11.63
N ASN A 126 3.22 -17.13 12.86
CA ASN A 126 3.63 -16.33 14.01
C ASN A 126 5.08 -15.85 13.89
N GLU A 127 5.98 -16.71 13.40
CA GLU A 127 7.37 -16.33 13.08
C GLU A 127 7.40 -15.22 12.03
N TRP A 128 6.62 -15.33 10.95
CA TRP A 128 6.49 -14.28 9.93
C TRP A 128 6.07 -12.93 10.50
N THR A 129 5.12 -12.93 11.44
CA THR A 129 4.53 -11.70 11.99
C THR A 129 5.49 -10.95 12.92
N ASN A 130 6.46 -11.64 13.54
CA ASN A 130 7.36 -11.06 14.54
C ASN A 130 8.61 -10.37 13.96
N TYR A 131 8.98 -10.62 12.70
CA TYR A 131 10.23 -10.08 12.13
C TYR A 131 10.02 -8.84 11.25
N SER A 132 10.97 -7.90 11.33
CA SER A 132 11.01 -6.66 10.55
C SER A 132 11.44 -6.86 9.09
N THR A 133 12.38 -7.77 8.83
CA THR A 133 12.94 -8.00 7.49
C THR A 133 12.25 -9.15 6.77
N ARG A 134 11.30 -8.81 5.91
CA ARG A 134 10.34 -9.77 5.34
C ARG A 134 10.91 -10.70 4.25
N ARG A 135 11.95 -10.32 3.50
CA ARG A 135 12.49 -11.18 2.42
C ARG A 135 13.39 -12.31 2.94
N GLU A 136 14.30 -12.01 3.86
CA GLU A 136 15.20 -13.00 4.46
C GLU A 136 14.43 -14.08 5.24
N VAL A 137 13.32 -13.68 5.88
CA VAL A 137 12.47 -14.61 6.62
C VAL A 137 11.72 -15.53 5.66
N ALA A 138 11.26 -15.04 4.51
CA ALA A 138 10.63 -15.90 3.50
C ALA A 138 11.60 -16.98 2.97
N GLU A 139 12.86 -16.62 2.72
CA GLU A 139 13.91 -17.58 2.33
C GLU A 139 14.18 -18.61 3.44
N ARG A 140 14.28 -18.17 4.71
CA ARG A 140 14.45 -19.08 5.86
C ARG A 140 13.28 -20.04 6.04
N LEU A 141 12.06 -19.62 5.67
CA LEU A 141 10.86 -20.46 5.71
C LEU A 141 10.78 -21.44 4.53
N GLY A 142 11.77 -21.46 3.63
CA GLY A 142 11.86 -22.37 2.49
C GLY A 142 10.96 -21.97 1.31
N LEU A 143 10.52 -20.71 1.24
CA LEU A 143 9.65 -20.18 0.18
C LEU A 143 10.44 -19.69 -1.05
N ASN A 144 11.43 -20.45 -1.49
CA ASN A 144 12.41 -20.00 -2.49
C ASN A 144 11.80 -19.74 -3.89
N ASN A 145 10.61 -20.30 -4.17
CA ASN A 145 9.94 -20.19 -5.47
C ASN A 145 8.66 -19.34 -5.43
N LEU A 146 8.48 -18.47 -4.44
CA LEU A 146 7.31 -17.59 -4.39
C LEU A 146 7.38 -16.55 -5.51
N PHE A 147 6.47 -16.64 -6.48
CA PHE A 147 6.34 -15.62 -7.52
C PHE A 147 5.52 -14.45 -7.00
N TRP A 148 6.18 -13.30 -6.87
CA TRP A 148 5.51 -12.04 -6.53
C TRP A 148 6.21 -10.87 -7.21
N ASP A 149 5.46 -10.10 -7.99
CA ASP A 149 6.00 -8.97 -8.76
C ASP A 149 5.04 -7.77 -8.76
N TRP A 150 5.48 -6.65 -8.19
CA TRP A 150 4.74 -5.39 -8.11
C TRP A 150 4.91 -4.46 -9.31
N ASP A 151 5.78 -4.78 -10.27
CA ASP A 151 6.06 -3.96 -11.45
C ASP A 151 5.18 -4.36 -12.63
N LEU A 152 4.79 -5.63 -12.71
CA LEU A 152 3.85 -6.16 -13.70
C LEU A 152 2.45 -5.51 -13.70
N PRO A 153 1.81 -5.18 -12.56
CA PRO A 153 0.46 -4.64 -12.51
C PRO A 153 0.39 -3.11 -12.55
N ARG A 154 1.50 -2.44 -12.89
CA ARG A 154 1.54 -0.98 -12.97
C ARG A 154 0.56 -0.45 -14.00
N THR A 155 -0.01 0.71 -13.71
CA THR A 155 -0.87 1.42 -14.67
C THR A 155 -0.04 1.93 -15.86
N ARG A 156 -0.71 2.46 -16.88
CA ARG A 156 -0.06 3.02 -18.07
C ARG A 156 0.83 4.23 -17.74
N GLU A 157 0.47 4.98 -16.71
CA GLU A 157 1.23 6.10 -16.15
C GLU A 157 2.41 5.64 -15.28
N GLY A 158 2.50 4.34 -15.01
CA GLY A 158 3.56 3.74 -14.19
C GLY A 158 3.26 3.66 -12.70
N PHE A 159 2.01 3.89 -12.27
CA PHE A 159 1.65 3.84 -10.86
C PHE A 159 1.53 2.41 -10.35
N TYR A 160 1.95 2.19 -9.10
CA TYR A 160 1.83 0.92 -8.40
C TYR A 160 0.43 0.76 -7.81
N ARG A 161 -0.05 -0.48 -7.75
CA ARG A 161 -1.33 -0.82 -7.10
C ARG A 161 -1.15 -0.80 -5.59
N PHE A 162 -2.04 -0.11 -4.86
CA PHE A 162 -1.94 0.08 -3.42
C PHE A 162 -3.20 -0.43 -2.70
N LYS A 163 -3.03 -1.29 -1.71
CA LYS A 163 -4.10 -1.81 -0.85
C LYS A 163 -4.45 -0.78 0.21
N GLY A 164 -5.42 0.08 -0.10
CA GLY A 164 -5.94 1.04 0.86
C GLY A 164 -6.58 0.37 2.07
N SER A 165 -6.37 0.93 3.26
CA SER A 165 -6.95 0.46 4.52
C SER A 165 -6.78 1.50 5.62
N VAL A 166 -7.57 1.37 6.69
CA VAL A 166 -7.36 2.14 7.93
C VAL A 166 -5.93 1.94 8.45
N MET A 167 -5.38 0.72 8.37
CA MET A 167 -4.00 0.46 8.79
C MET A 167 -2.97 1.19 7.93
N ALA A 168 -3.21 1.32 6.62
CA ALA A 168 -2.36 2.13 5.76
C ALA A 168 -2.39 3.61 6.16
N ALA A 169 -3.56 4.13 6.53
CA ALA A 169 -3.70 5.47 7.08
C ALA A 169 -2.98 5.63 8.44
N VAL A 170 -3.10 4.65 9.35
CA VAL A 170 -2.41 4.64 10.65
C VAL A 170 -0.89 4.67 10.49
N VAL A 171 -0.32 3.79 9.66
CA VAL A 171 1.14 3.73 9.44
C VAL A 171 1.67 5.04 8.86
N ARG A 172 0.93 5.65 7.92
CA ARG A 172 1.26 6.98 7.39
C ARG A 172 1.10 8.05 8.46
N GLY A 173 0.06 7.98 9.27
CA GLY A 173 -0.17 8.86 10.41
C GLY A 173 0.99 8.85 11.40
N TRP A 174 1.52 7.69 11.78
CA TRP A 174 2.72 7.58 12.61
C TRP A 174 3.93 8.27 12.00
N ALA A 175 4.07 8.21 10.67
CA ALA A 175 5.17 8.85 9.97
C ALA A 175 5.00 10.37 9.84
N PHE A 176 3.76 10.86 9.78
CA PHE A 176 3.43 12.28 9.69
C PHE A 176 3.40 12.97 11.06
N ALA A 177 3.13 12.21 12.13
CA ALA A 177 2.95 12.73 13.48
C ALA A 177 4.07 13.67 13.98
N PRO A 178 5.36 13.40 13.75
CA PRO A 178 6.43 14.31 14.19
C PRO A 178 6.50 15.63 13.42
N HIS A 179 5.70 15.78 12.36
CA HIS A 179 5.78 16.88 11.40
C HIS A 179 4.45 17.63 11.22
N ALA A 180 3.42 17.26 11.95
CA ALA A 180 2.10 17.88 11.88
C ALA A 180 1.53 18.06 13.28
N ASP A 181 0.63 19.02 13.45
CA ASP A 181 -0.04 19.28 14.72
C ASP A 181 -1.30 18.43 14.86
N ILE A 182 -1.97 18.13 13.74
CA ILE A 182 -3.17 17.31 13.67
C ILE A 182 -3.04 16.32 12.52
N LEU A 183 -3.50 15.08 12.74
CA LEU A 183 -3.69 14.09 11.68
C LEU A 183 -5.15 14.00 11.30
N TRP A 184 -5.43 13.87 10.01
CA TRP A 184 -6.77 13.66 9.47
C TRP A 184 -6.77 12.48 8.51
N MET A 185 -7.63 11.50 8.76
CA MET A 185 -7.91 10.41 7.82
C MET A 185 -9.17 10.70 7.01
N GLU A 186 -9.04 10.78 5.69
CA GLU A 186 -10.23 10.90 4.83
C GLU A 186 -11.02 9.57 4.82
N THR A 187 -12.31 9.65 5.14
CA THR A 187 -13.26 8.53 5.07
C THR A 187 -14.25 8.71 3.92
N ALA A 188 -14.74 7.59 3.36
CA ALA A 188 -15.78 7.64 2.32
C ALA A 188 -17.19 7.85 2.91
N SER A 189 -17.38 7.44 4.16
CA SER A 189 -18.62 7.55 4.92
C SER A 189 -18.30 7.79 6.40
N PRO A 190 -19.19 8.43 7.16
CA PRO A 190 -19.00 8.61 8.61
C PRO A 190 -19.16 7.26 9.34
N ASP A 191 -18.06 6.53 9.49
CA ASP A 191 -18.00 5.24 10.19
C ASP A 191 -17.19 5.36 11.50
N LEU A 192 -17.90 5.27 12.63
CA LEU A 192 -17.29 5.33 13.96
C LEU A 192 -16.27 4.21 14.21
N VAL A 193 -16.46 3.02 13.63
CA VAL A 193 -15.54 1.89 13.80
C VAL A 193 -14.23 2.17 13.08
N GLU A 194 -14.27 2.72 11.86
CA GLU A 194 -13.06 3.13 11.13
C GLU A 194 -12.33 4.27 11.85
N CYS A 195 -13.07 5.30 12.28
CA CYS A 195 -12.50 6.43 13.01
C CYS A 195 -11.87 6.00 14.34
N THR A 196 -12.54 5.12 15.09
CA THR A 196 -12.02 4.60 16.37
C THR A 196 -10.73 3.81 16.13
N LYS A 197 -10.70 2.91 15.14
CA LYS A 197 -9.50 2.15 14.78
C LYS A 197 -8.34 3.04 14.36
N PHE A 198 -8.63 4.11 13.61
CA PHE A 198 -7.61 5.07 13.22
C PHE A 198 -7.04 5.81 14.44
N ALA A 199 -7.91 6.36 15.29
CA ALA A 199 -7.52 7.12 16.47
C ALA A 199 -6.71 6.26 17.46
N GLU A 200 -7.18 5.06 17.78
CA GLU A 200 -6.47 4.10 18.64
C GLU A 200 -5.15 3.66 18.01
N GLY A 201 -5.16 3.38 16.71
CA GLY A 201 -3.96 3.00 15.96
C GLY A 201 -2.88 4.07 16.03
N VAL A 202 -3.22 5.34 15.78
CA VAL A 202 -2.28 6.47 15.91
C VAL A 202 -1.76 6.60 17.34
N LYS A 203 -2.67 6.61 18.33
CA LYS A 203 -2.34 6.79 19.75
C LYS A 203 -1.45 5.68 20.31
N SER A 204 -1.50 4.47 19.75
CA SER A 204 -0.62 3.37 20.17
C SER A 204 0.88 3.69 20.08
N LYS A 205 1.26 4.60 19.19
CA LYS A 205 2.65 5.05 19.00
C LYS A 205 2.86 6.53 19.34
N HIS A 206 1.82 7.34 19.21
CA HIS A 206 1.85 8.77 19.51
C HIS A 206 0.65 9.15 20.41
N PRO A 207 0.72 8.86 21.73
CA PRO A 207 -0.41 8.99 22.65
C PRO A 207 -0.96 10.42 22.74
N ASP A 208 -0.09 11.41 22.68
CA ASP A 208 -0.42 12.83 22.86
C ASP A 208 -0.90 13.51 21.56
N HIS A 209 -0.92 12.79 20.45
CA HIS A 209 -1.24 13.38 19.16
C HIS A 209 -2.75 13.38 18.89
N VAL A 210 -3.24 14.48 18.32
CA VAL A 210 -4.65 14.66 17.99
C VAL A 210 -4.91 14.10 16.58
N GLY A 211 -5.65 13.00 16.51
CA GLY A 211 -6.18 12.44 15.27
C GLY A 211 -7.67 12.76 15.13
N LEU A 212 -8.07 13.25 13.96
CA LEU A 212 -9.46 13.52 13.55
C LEU A 212 -9.91 12.55 12.44
#